data_AF-T1F7W9-F1
#
_entry.id   AF-T1F7W9-F1
#
_cell.length_a   1.000
_cell.length_b   1.000
_cell.length_c   1.000
_cell.angle_alpha   90.00
_cell.angle_beta   90.00
_cell.angle_gamma   90.00
#
_symmetry.space_group_name_H-M   'P 1'
#
loop_
_entity.id
_entity.type
_entity.pdbx_description
1 polymer ?
#
loop_
_entity_poly.entity_id
_entity_poly.type
_entity_poly.pdbx_seq_one_letter_code
_entity_poly.pdbx_strand_id
1 'polypeptide(L)'
;MNFPAFNSLSSMELTNAINTKQKAVDWAMQHGLLSSGMTCVCGKVMRLYNSKKAADEQIWRCTNHTACSRTKSIRNGSFYEKCTTIWSDKWAAYANIPRVTGLAHDTVNHRYGFVAPNGVHTNAIENLWKCAKDKFKRMHGTCDDHVSSCLEFMWQRGIKDRDERFQTALELIRTYYPV
;
A
#
# COMPACT_ATOMS: atom_id res chain seq x y z
N MET A 1 0.41 -12.20 -10.05
CA MET A 1 0.01 -11.59 -8.77
C MET A 1 -1.05 -10.57 -9.11
N ASN A 2 -2.31 -10.80 -8.73
CA ASN A 2 -3.40 -9.89 -9.03
C ASN A 2 -3.29 -8.66 -8.14
N PHE A 3 -2.91 -7.54 -8.73
CA PHE A 3 -3.01 -6.24 -8.09
C PHE A 3 -4.49 -5.88 -8.02
N PRO A 4 -5.02 -5.46 -6.86
CA PRO A 4 -6.36 -4.91 -6.82
C PRO A 4 -6.36 -3.60 -7.60
N ALA A 5 -7.18 -3.54 -8.63
CA ALA A 5 -7.26 -2.34 -9.42
C ALA A 5 -8.11 -1.28 -8.72
N PHE A 6 -7.53 -0.08 -8.70
CA PHE A 6 -8.24 1.13 -8.36
C PHE A 6 -9.13 1.43 -9.56
N ASN A 7 -10.44 1.40 -9.33
CA ASN A 7 -11.42 2.07 -10.18
C ASN A 7 -10.95 3.49 -10.51
N SER A 8 -11.62 4.16 -11.44
CA SER A 8 -11.67 5.62 -11.49
C SER A 8 -12.34 6.19 -10.22
N LEU A 9 -11.84 5.82 -9.04
CA LEU A 9 -12.08 6.53 -7.81
C LEU A 9 -11.50 7.90 -8.06
N SER A 10 -12.38 8.86 -8.35
CA SER A 10 -12.00 10.24 -8.19
C SER A 10 -11.33 10.38 -6.83
N SER A 11 -10.36 11.29 -6.71
CA SER A 11 -9.71 11.56 -5.42
C SER A 11 -10.75 11.72 -4.29
N MET A 12 -11.92 12.29 -4.61
CA MET A 12 -13.08 12.37 -3.71
C MET A 12 -13.70 11.03 -3.30
N GLU A 13 -13.92 10.08 -4.21
CA GLU A 13 -14.50 8.77 -3.89
C GLU A 13 -13.55 7.90 -3.08
N LEU A 14 -12.25 7.92 -3.40
CA LEU A 14 -11.25 7.25 -2.56
C LEU A 14 -11.24 7.90 -1.19
N THR A 15 -11.14 9.23 -1.11
CA THR A 15 -11.15 9.96 0.15
C THR A 15 -12.40 9.64 0.97
N ASN A 16 -13.58 9.55 0.36
CA ASN A 16 -14.81 9.17 1.06
C ASN A 16 -14.85 7.70 1.49
N ALA A 17 -14.29 6.80 0.68
CA ALA A 17 -14.20 5.37 0.98
C ALA A 17 -13.16 5.06 2.08
N ILE A 18 -12.14 5.90 2.27
CA ILE A 18 -11.09 5.72 3.29
C ILE A 18 -11.07 6.83 4.35
N ASN A 19 -12.12 7.67 4.44
CA ASN A 19 -12.10 8.83 5.35
C ASN A 19 -12.06 8.48 6.83
N THR A 20 -12.33 7.22 7.19
CA THR A 20 -12.11 6.72 8.54
C THR A 20 -11.23 5.47 8.50
N LYS A 21 -10.51 5.22 9.60
CA LYS A 21 -9.69 4.01 9.75
C LYS A 21 -10.50 2.74 9.51
N GLN A 22 -11.73 2.67 10.03
CA GLN A 22 -12.60 1.51 9.85
C GLN A 22 -12.98 1.29 8.39
N LYS A 23 -13.43 2.34 7.69
CA LYS A 23 -13.79 2.21 6.27
C LYS A 23 -12.58 1.85 5.40
N ALA A 24 -11.40 2.36 5.75
CA ALA A 24 -10.17 1.99 5.08
C ALA A 24 -9.85 0.49 5.26
N VAL A 25 -10.04 -0.05 6.47
CA VAL A 25 -9.89 -1.49 6.73
C VAL A 25 -10.93 -2.31 5.95
N ASP A 26 -12.20 -1.91 6.00
CA ASP A 26 -13.28 -2.61 5.29
C ASP A 26 -13.05 -2.62 3.78
N TRP A 27 -12.68 -1.47 3.22
CA TRP A 27 -12.34 -1.32 1.81
C TRP A 27 -11.14 -2.19 1.42
N ALA A 28 -10.09 -2.20 2.24
CA ALA A 28 -8.91 -3.03 2.01
C ALA A 28 -9.23 -4.54 2.09
N MET A 29 -10.13 -4.96 2.99
CA MET A 29 -10.61 -6.35 3.05
C MET A 29 -11.43 -6.72 1.81
N GLN A 30 -12.32 -5.83 1.36
CA GLN A 30 -13.15 -6.03 0.18
C GLN A 30 -12.30 -6.22 -1.10
N HIS A 31 -11.19 -5.50 -1.20
CA HIS A 31 -10.29 -5.55 -2.37
C HIS A 31 -9.14 -6.56 -2.19
N GLY A 32 -9.17 -7.40 -1.14
CA GLY A 32 -8.16 -8.44 -0.91
C GLY A 32 -6.77 -7.94 -0.51
N LEU A 33 -6.65 -6.66 -0.12
CA LEU A 33 -5.42 -6.08 0.42
C LEU A 33 -5.19 -6.49 1.88
N LEU A 34 -6.28 -6.68 2.62
CA LEU A 34 -6.30 -7.30 3.95
C LEU A 34 -7.11 -8.59 3.90
N SER A 35 -6.78 -9.55 4.78
CA SER A 35 -7.60 -10.76 4.92
C SER A 35 -8.96 -10.39 5.53
N SER A 36 -10.05 -10.83 4.93
CA SER A 36 -11.41 -10.64 5.46
C SER A 36 -11.78 -11.62 6.58
N GLY A 37 -10.98 -12.67 6.78
CA GLY A 37 -11.14 -13.65 7.84
C GLY A 37 -9.81 -14.30 8.22
N MET A 38 -9.71 -14.76 9.46
CA MET A 38 -8.50 -15.39 9.98
C MET A 38 -8.81 -16.53 10.94
N THR A 39 -8.03 -17.62 10.84
CA THR A 39 -8.11 -18.77 11.75
C THR A 39 -6.90 -18.79 12.69
N CYS A 40 -7.17 -18.97 13.98
CA CYS A 40 -6.12 -19.12 14.98
C CYS A 40 -5.51 -20.52 14.87
N VAL A 41 -4.25 -20.67 15.30
CA VAL A 41 -3.55 -21.95 15.38
C VAL A 41 -4.26 -22.96 16.32
N CYS A 42 -5.16 -22.52 17.21
CA CYS A 42 -6.00 -23.41 18.01
C CYS A 42 -7.27 -23.92 17.27
N GLY A 43 -7.40 -23.63 15.97
CA GLY A 43 -8.52 -24.07 15.12
C GLY A 43 -9.78 -23.21 15.20
N LYS A 44 -9.80 -22.16 16.04
CA LYS A 44 -10.95 -21.26 16.19
C LYS A 44 -10.78 -20.00 15.36
N VAL A 45 -11.90 -19.45 14.88
CA VAL A 45 -11.91 -18.19 14.12
C VAL A 45 -11.44 -17.02 14.98
N MET A 46 -10.78 -16.06 14.37
CA MET A 46 -10.41 -14.79 14.97
C MET A 46 -11.40 -13.70 14.53
N ARG A 47 -11.69 -12.75 15.42
CA ARG A 47 -12.51 -11.56 15.12
C ARG A 47 -11.68 -10.29 15.27
N LEU A 48 -12.07 -9.24 14.55
CA LEU A 48 -11.47 -7.92 14.72
C LEU A 48 -11.82 -7.35 16.09
N TYR A 49 -10.84 -6.72 16.73
CA TYR A 49 -10.98 -6.07 18.01
C TYR A 49 -10.21 -4.75 18.03
N ASN A 50 -10.80 -3.73 18.63
CA ASN A 50 -10.16 -2.42 18.74
C ASN A 50 -9.08 -2.41 19.81
N SER A 51 -7.89 -1.92 19.46
CA SER A 51 -6.73 -1.85 20.34
C SER A 51 -5.98 -0.55 20.08
N LYS A 52 -6.11 0.42 21.00
CA LYS A 52 -5.38 1.71 20.93
C LYS A 52 -3.85 1.55 20.95
N LYS A 53 -3.34 0.37 21.32
CA LYS A 53 -1.91 0.05 21.34
C LYS A 53 -1.38 -0.43 19.99
N ALA A 54 -2.26 -0.88 19.09
CA ALA A 54 -1.86 -1.32 17.77
C ALA A 54 -1.73 -0.13 16.82
N ALA A 55 -0.77 -0.18 15.89
CA ALA A 55 -0.56 0.88 14.89
C ALA A 55 -1.83 1.17 14.06
N ASP A 56 -2.56 0.11 13.68
CA ASP A 56 -3.80 0.20 12.91
C ASP A 56 -5.05 0.36 13.78
N GLU A 57 -4.89 0.47 15.11
CA GLU A 57 -5.96 0.46 16.12
C GLU A 57 -6.88 -0.78 16.11
N GLN A 58 -6.57 -1.78 15.28
CA GLN A 58 -7.31 -3.03 15.19
C GLN A 58 -6.36 -4.23 15.19
N ILE A 59 -6.84 -5.34 15.76
CA ILE A 59 -6.13 -6.62 15.81
C ILE A 59 -7.10 -7.77 15.60
N TRP A 60 -6.59 -8.88 15.06
CA TRP A 60 -7.28 -10.16 15.14
C TRP A 60 -7.15 -10.73 16.54
N ARG A 61 -8.26 -11.10 17.18
CA ARG A 61 -8.29 -11.79 18.47
C ARG A 61 -9.03 -13.11 18.35
N CYS A 62 -8.44 -14.19 18.87
CA CYS A 62 -9.08 -15.50 18.89
C CYS A 62 -10.39 -15.47 19.69
N THR A 63 -11.45 -16.08 19.15
CA THR A 63 -12.78 -16.16 19.79
C THR A 63 -12.84 -17.10 21.00
N ASN A 64 -11.88 -18.01 21.12
CA ASN A 64 -11.75 -18.92 22.28
C ASN A 64 -11.16 -18.19 23.49
N HIS A 65 -11.81 -17.13 23.97
CA HIS A 65 -11.26 -16.24 25.00
C HIS A 65 -11.01 -16.93 26.34
N THR A 66 -11.66 -18.07 26.60
CA THR A 66 -11.52 -18.85 27.84
C THR A 66 -10.24 -19.69 27.89
N ALA A 67 -9.73 -20.14 26.74
CA ALA A 67 -8.55 -21.02 26.66
C ALA A 67 -7.46 -20.51 25.72
N CYS A 68 -7.67 -19.40 25.01
CA CYS A 68 -6.72 -18.85 24.05
C CYS A 68 -6.73 -17.31 24.05
N SER A 69 -5.59 -16.73 24.41
CA SER A 69 -5.37 -15.27 24.43
C SER A 69 -4.66 -14.72 23.18
N ARG A 70 -4.46 -15.55 22.15
CA ARG A 70 -3.68 -15.18 20.96
C ARG A 70 -4.31 -14.02 20.19
N THR A 71 -3.45 -13.09 19.81
CA THR A 71 -3.77 -11.95 18.94
C THR A 71 -2.80 -11.90 17.76
N LYS A 72 -3.23 -11.29 16.66
CA LYS A 72 -2.42 -11.05 15.47
C LYS A 72 -2.69 -9.67 14.89
N SER A 73 -1.71 -9.08 14.21
CA SER A 73 -1.92 -7.85 13.42
C SER A 73 -2.92 -8.12 12.30
N ILE A 74 -3.73 -7.11 11.95
CA ILE A 74 -4.63 -7.20 10.79
C ILE A 74 -3.89 -7.43 9.47
N ARG A 75 -2.59 -7.08 9.42
CA ARG A 75 -1.73 -7.23 8.26
C ARG A 75 -1.19 -8.65 8.08
N ASN A 76 -1.30 -9.52 9.09
CA ASN A 76 -0.74 -10.87 9.04
C ASN A 76 -1.42 -11.71 7.95
N GLY A 77 -0.61 -12.37 7.10
CA GLY A 77 -1.11 -13.13 5.95
C GLY A 77 -1.72 -12.28 4.82
N SER A 78 -1.49 -10.96 4.81
CA SER A 78 -2.03 -10.04 3.79
C SER A 78 -0.93 -9.44 2.91
N PHE A 79 -1.33 -8.65 1.91
CA PHE A 79 -0.40 -7.88 1.08
C PHE A 79 0.57 -7.02 1.92
N TYR A 80 0.10 -6.49 3.06
CA TYR A 80 0.88 -5.61 3.93
C TYR A 80 1.75 -6.32 4.96
N GLU A 81 1.76 -7.66 5.02
CA GLU A 81 2.52 -8.40 6.03
C GLU A 81 4.02 -8.05 6.01
N LYS A 82 4.57 -7.81 4.81
CA LYS A 82 5.98 -7.49 4.60
C LYS A 82 6.27 -5.97 4.55
N CYS A 83 5.22 -5.14 4.55
CA CYS A 83 5.33 -3.68 4.45
C CYS A 83 5.21 -3.03 5.84
N THR A 84 6.11 -3.39 6.76
CA THR A 84 6.09 -2.89 8.15
C THR A 84 6.98 -1.68 8.38
N THR A 85 7.96 -1.47 7.51
CA THR A 85 8.98 -0.41 7.64
C THR A 85 9.06 0.41 6.37
N ILE A 86 8.93 1.73 6.51
CA ILE A 86 9.22 2.68 5.44
C ILE A 86 10.73 2.90 5.39
N TRP A 87 11.31 2.88 4.19
CA TRP A 87 12.70 3.25 3.95
C TRP A 87 12.76 4.54 3.12
N SER A 88 13.53 5.53 3.58
CA SER A 88 13.81 6.75 2.82
C SER A 88 15.29 7.13 2.88
N ASP A 89 15.68 8.19 2.19
CA ASP A 89 16.94 8.85 2.49
C ASP A 89 16.91 9.52 3.89
N LYS A 90 18.05 10.08 4.32
CA LYS A 90 18.20 10.75 5.61
C LYS A 90 17.84 12.25 5.57
N TRP A 91 16.95 12.68 4.67
CA TRP A 91 16.51 14.08 4.64
C TRP A 91 15.66 14.43 5.86
N ALA A 92 15.92 15.60 6.46
CA ALA A 92 15.33 16.01 7.74
C ALA A 92 13.79 16.07 7.72
N ALA A 93 13.18 16.38 6.57
CA ALA A 93 11.72 16.42 6.44
C ALA A 93 11.06 15.05 6.69
N TYR A 94 11.79 13.95 6.48
CA TYR A 94 11.28 12.60 6.69
C TYR A 94 11.33 12.14 8.15
N ALA A 95 11.94 12.91 9.06
CA ALA A 95 12.04 12.53 10.48
C ALA A 95 10.67 12.33 11.16
N ASN A 96 9.61 12.96 10.65
CA ASN A 96 8.26 12.84 11.20
C ASN A 96 7.44 11.67 10.64
N ILE A 97 7.97 10.86 9.72
CA ILE A 97 7.24 9.73 9.10
C ILE A 97 6.65 8.77 10.15
N PRO A 98 7.38 8.33 11.20
CA PRO A 98 6.81 7.46 12.23
C PRO A 98 5.60 8.06 12.92
N ARG A 99 5.65 9.37 13.20
CA ARG A 99 4.59 10.07 13.90
C ARG A 99 3.33 10.20 13.04
N VAL A 100 3.47 10.47 11.75
CA VAL A 100 2.32 10.68 10.85
C VAL A 100 1.72 9.36 10.34
N THR A 101 2.54 8.31 10.18
CA THR A 101 2.09 7.02 9.63
C THR A 101 1.85 5.94 10.67
N GLY A 102 2.47 6.06 11.86
CA GLY A 102 2.52 4.98 12.85
C GLY A 102 3.39 3.79 12.44
N LEU A 103 4.14 3.89 11.34
CA LEU A 103 5.02 2.84 10.83
C LEU A 103 6.46 3.02 11.31
N ALA A 104 7.19 1.92 11.38
CA ALA A 104 8.64 2.00 11.55
C ALA A 104 9.25 2.72 10.34
N HIS A 105 10.29 3.51 10.58
CA HIS A 105 10.99 4.27 9.56
C HIS A 105 12.49 4.11 9.74
N ASP A 106 13.13 3.60 8.70
CA ASP A 106 14.57 3.49 8.61
C ASP A 106 15.10 4.33 7.43
N THR A 107 16.41 4.60 7.44
CA THR A 107 17.02 5.50 6.46
C THR A 107 18.26 4.91 5.80
N VAL A 108 18.44 5.22 4.52
CA VAL A 108 19.70 5.05 3.79
C VAL A 108 20.45 6.37 3.85
N ASN A 109 21.65 6.38 4.44
CA ASN A 109 22.44 7.60 4.57
C ASN A 109 23.44 7.71 3.41
N HIS A 110 23.10 8.54 2.41
CA HIS A 110 23.90 8.76 1.21
C HIS A 110 25.29 9.36 1.47
N ARG A 111 25.57 9.86 2.68
CA ARG A 111 26.94 10.24 3.08
C ARG A 111 27.87 9.02 3.18
N TYR A 112 27.33 7.86 3.57
CA TYR A 112 28.10 6.65 3.83
C TYR A 112 27.92 5.57 2.76
N GLY A 113 26.84 5.64 1.97
CA GLY A 113 26.61 4.76 0.82
C GLY A 113 25.17 4.81 0.32
N PHE A 114 24.93 4.16 -0.82
CA PHE A 114 23.59 4.02 -1.45
C PHE A 114 22.86 2.75 -1.02
N VAL A 115 23.44 1.97 -0.11
CA VAL A 115 22.91 0.72 0.41
C VAL A 115 23.07 0.73 1.94
N ALA A 116 22.01 0.40 2.66
CA ALA A 116 22.04 0.25 4.11
C ALA A 116 22.83 -1.01 4.52
N PRO A 117 23.28 -1.12 5.79
CA PRO A 117 24.06 -2.28 6.26
C PRO A 117 23.35 -3.64 6.09
N ASN A 118 22.01 -3.65 6.05
CA ASN A 118 21.19 -4.83 5.82
C ASN A 118 20.91 -5.11 4.33
N GLY A 119 21.56 -4.39 3.41
CA GLY A 119 21.41 -4.55 1.96
C GLY A 119 20.25 -3.79 1.33
N VAL A 120 19.45 -3.06 2.10
CA VAL A 120 18.31 -2.29 1.56
C VAL A 120 18.80 -1.05 0.81
N HIS A 121 18.25 -0.79 -0.37
CA HIS A 121 18.53 0.41 -1.17
C HIS A 121 17.24 1.03 -1.72
N THR A 122 17.26 2.34 -1.96
CA THR A 122 16.12 3.12 -2.51
C THR A 122 16.16 3.28 -4.03
N ASN A 123 17.14 2.66 -4.71
CA ASN A 123 17.38 2.81 -6.16
C ASN A 123 16.15 2.56 -7.05
N ALA A 124 15.34 1.55 -6.72
CA ALA A 124 14.16 1.20 -7.53
C ALA A 124 13.12 2.34 -7.55
N ILE A 125 12.83 2.91 -6.38
CA ILE A 125 11.86 4.01 -6.26
C ILE A 125 12.44 5.31 -6.81
N GLU A 126 13.74 5.57 -6.62
CA GLU A 126 14.43 6.72 -7.21
C GLU A 126 14.43 6.69 -8.74
N ASN A 127 14.73 5.53 -9.34
CA ASN A 127 14.68 5.34 -10.78
C ASN A 127 13.25 5.49 -11.33
N LEU A 128 12.24 4.98 -10.61
CA LEU A 128 10.84 5.16 -10.99
C LEU A 128 10.47 6.65 -11.04
N TRP A 129 10.79 7.40 -9.98
CA TRP A 129 10.55 8.84 -9.93
C TRP A 129 11.35 9.61 -10.97
N LYS A 130 12.59 9.22 -11.25
CA LYS A 130 13.38 9.82 -12.33
C LYS A 130 12.67 9.66 -13.66
N CYS A 131 12.25 8.45 -14.03
CA CYS A 131 11.56 8.23 -15.28
C CYS A 131 10.21 8.96 -15.37
N ALA A 132 9.45 9.03 -14.26
CA ALA A 132 8.22 9.81 -14.21
C ALA A 132 8.51 11.31 -14.45
N LYS A 133 9.46 11.89 -13.70
CA LYS A 133 9.88 13.30 -13.86
C LYS A 133 10.40 13.58 -15.27
N ASP A 134 11.16 12.67 -15.88
CA ASP A 134 11.69 12.84 -17.22
C ASP A 134 10.58 12.91 -18.28
N LYS A 135 9.49 12.15 -18.11
CA LYS A 135 8.29 12.27 -18.97
C LYS A 135 7.71 13.68 -18.89
N PHE A 136 7.50 14.21 -17.68
CA PHE A 136 6.96 15.57 -17.49
C PHE A 136 7.91 16.67 -17.98
N LYS A 137 9.21 16.53 -17.75
CA LYS A 137 10.21 17.49 -18.24
C LYS A 137 10.23 17.58 -19.76
N ARG A 138 10.06 16.45 -20.47
CA ARG A 138 9.94 16.45 -21.94
C ARG A 138 8.68 17.15 -22.45
N MET A 139 7.64 17.24 -21.62
CA MET A 139 6.42 17.97 -21.94
C MET A 139 6.53 19.47 -21.59
N HIS A 140 7.72 19.96 -21.18
CA HIS A 140 7.97 21.34 -20.73
C HIS A 140 7.16 21.75 -19.48
N GLY A 141 6.85 20.78 -18.62
CA GLY A 141 5.98 20.98 -17.46
C GLY A 141 4.51 20.77 -17.82
N THR A 142 3.69 20.53 -16.81
CA THR A 142 2.24 20.39 -16.94
C THR A 142 1.62 21.07 -15.72
N CYS A 143 0.39 21.58 -15.83
CA CYS A 143 -0.32 22.09 -14.66
C CYS A 143 -0.56 20.96 -13.64
N ASP A 144 -0.81 21.34 -12.39
CA ASP A 144 -0.92 20.46 -11.22
C ASP A 144 -2.01 19.36 -11.38
N ASP A 145 -2.92 19.53 -12.34
CA ASP A 145 -4.06 18.63 -12.62
C ASP A 145 -3.68 17.26 -13.21
N HIS A 146 -2.39 16.95 -13.40
CA HIS A 146 -1.92 15.75 -14.13
C HIS A 146 -1.41 14.59 -13.26
N VAL A 147 -1.82 14.52 -11.98
CA VAL A 147 -1.61 13.34 -11.12
C VAL A 147 -2.07 12.05 -11.83
N SER A 148 -3.16 12.11 -12.60
CA SER A 148 -3.66 10.98 -13.39
C SER A 148 -2.63 10.46 -14.40
N SER A 149 -1.81 11.33 -15.02
CA SER A 149 -0.76 10.90 -15.96
C SER A 149 0.44 10.27 -15.25
N CYS A 150 0.72 10.65 -13.99
CA CYS A 150 1.69 9.96 -13.14
C CYS A 150 1.22 8.53 -12.85
N LEU A 151 -0.03 8.37 -12.42
CA LEU A 151 -0.62 7.08 -12.06
C LEU A 151 -0.69 6.16 -13.28
N GLU A 152 -1.14 6.67 -14.44
CA GLU A 152 -1.14 5.95 -15.70
C GLU A 152 0.27 5.50 -16.10
N PHE A 153 1.27 6.38 -15.99
CA PHE A 153 2.66 6.03 -16.27
C PHE A 153 3.18 4.91 -15.35
N MET A 154 2.88 4.99 -14.04
CA MET A 154 3.28 3.98 -13.07
C MET A 154 2.60 2.63 -13.35
N TRP A 155 1.30 2.64 -13.69
CA TRP A 155 0.55 1.45 -14.08
C TRP A 155 1.12 0.79 -15.35
N GLN A 156 1.32 1.56 -16.43
CA GLN A 156 1.87 1.04 -17.68
C GLN A 156 3.27 0.43 -17.50
N ARG A 157 4.10 1.02 -16.62
CA ARG A 157 5.45 0.52 -16.34
C ARG A 157 5.44 -0.75 -15.47
N GLY A 158 4.40 -0.96 -14.69
CA GLY A 158 4.19 -2.19 -13.90
C GLY A 158 3.89 -3.42 -14.75
N ILE A 159 3.34 -3.22 -15.96
CA ILE A 159 3.04 -4.29 -16.91
C ILE A 159 4.24 -4.49 -17.86
N LYS A 160 4.84 -5.68 -17.76
CA LYS A 160 6.09 -6.02 -18.47
C LYS A 160 5.86 -6.20 -19.97
N ASP A 161 4.79 -6.87 -20.37
CA ASP A 161 4.44 -7.09 -21.77
C ASP A 161 3.56 -5.94 -22.27
N ARG A 162 3.85 -5.42 -23.48
CA ARG A 162 3.03 -4.37 -24.08
C ARG A 162 1.69 -4.89 -24.58
N ASP A 163 1.66 -6.13 -25.05
CA ASP A 163 0.44 -6.72 -25.62
C ASP A 163 -0.56 -7.07 -24.51
N GLU A 164 -0.04 -7.39 -23.30
CA GLU A 164 -0.85 -7.54 -22.09
C GLU A 164 -1.48 -6.22 -21.64
N ARG A 165 -0.89 -5.06 -21.91
CA ARG A 165 -1.43 -3.77 -21.42
C ARG A 165 -2.84 -3.51 -21.93
N PHE A 166 -3.10 -3.83 -23.19
CA PHE A 166 -4.42 -3.65 -23.78
C PHE A 166 -5.43 -4.64 -23.19
N GLN A 167 -5.04 -5.91 -23.03
CA GLN A 167 -5.89 -6.92 -22.42
C GLN A 167 -6.17 -6.62 -20.94
N THR A 168 -5.16 -6.25 -20.16
CA THR A 168 -5.33 -5.77 -18.79
C THR A 168 -6.22 -4.54 -18.75
N ALA A 169 -6.04 -3.56 -19.65
CA ALA A 169 -6.93 -2.40 -19.72
C ALA A 169 -8.40 -2.80 -20.02
N LEU A 170 -8.62 -3.74 -20.93
CA LEU A 170 -9.97 -4.25 -21.24
C LEU A 170 -10.56 -5.03 -20.07
N GLU A 171 -9.77 -5.84 -19.38
CA GLU A 171 -10.19 -6.53 -18.15
C GLU A 171 -10.56 -5.53 -17.07
N LEU A 172 -9.77 -4.45 -16.91
CA LEU A 172 -10.12 -3.34 -16.01
C LEU A 172 -11.46 -2.73 -16.44
N ILE A 173 -11.59 -2.29 -17.69
CA ILE A 173 -12.83 -1.67 -18.19
C ILE A 173 -14.03 -2.60 -17.98
N ARG A 174 -13.91 -3.88 -18.32
CA ARG A 174 -14.96 -4.89 -18.13
C ARG A 174 -15.30 -5.11 -16.66
N THR A 175 -14.30 -5.14 -15.78
CA THR A 175 -14.50 -5.33 -14.34
C THR A 175 -15.20 -4.14 -13.71
N TYR A 176 -14.98 -2.94 -14.27
CA TYR A 176 -15.30 -1.68 -13.61
C TYR A 176 -16.43 -0.88 -14.26
N TYR A 177 -16.74 -1.14 -15.53
CA TYR A 177 -17.89 -0.61 -16.27
C TYR A 177 -18.68 -1.76 -16.92
N PRO A 178 -19.29 -2.66 -16.11
CA PRO A 178 -20.15 -3.69 -16.66
C PRO A 178 -21.39 -3.06 -17.30
N VAL A 179 -21.75 -3.54 -18.49
CA VAL A 179 -22.96 -3.15 -19.25
C VAL A 179 -24.19 -3.77 -18.61
#